data_AF-A0A955WQW1-F1
#
_entry.id   AF-A0A955WQW1-F1
#
_cell.length_a   1.000
_cell.length_b   1.000
_cell.length_c   1.000
_cell.angle_alpha   90.00
_cell.angle_beta   90.00
_cell.angle_gamma   90.00
#
_symmetry.space_group_name_H-M   'P 1'
#
loop_
_entity.id
_entity.type
_entity.pdbx_description
1 polymer ?
#
loop_
_entity_poly.entity_id
_entity_poly.type
_entity_poly.pdbx_seq_one_letter_code
_entity_poly.pdbx_strand_id
1 'polypeptide(L)'
;NDLSGWFACVQQEACGLIQLCRLPAPAALSCAEACAAAEGCGVDLPFADCEAECQALEAGPALRACAESLVGACDAAGFRACLAQDVFPTCGARCERTVACNLERAETCLTDCLATAADADPLRRVRHREANQCVGLAGMNCERVNACLTPDAPPLANEAEACRLYRGCGFEDFFPCDEIIDAFFGGQAPPGFLECVVQQLQVCPEDPFFLLERCANGGGPVGPTCLDLCNDLATCGALPEGFDDAFACNQSCNEERAGTAEQRARAEARVACGRAASCGDLAACLEAADPANACADLCDALAGCDAAPADCEARCQAEAFRDRWQAAFACRAEAGVACEAVAACAPGAPLGCDAFCERRLICGRGGLDRAGCLGDCDNADFADPARQRERLACVLTAPLCDDVVRGHAVDVCLSAPEVGGRACLGACRLANACQDEADVIDCLDACGDGRLGT
;
A
#
# COMPACT_ATOMS: atom_id res chain seq x y z
N ASN A 1 40.34 -39.17 6.34
CA ASN A 1 39.67 -40.30 5.66
C ASN A 1 40.51 -41.55 5.81
N ASP A 2 39.94 -42.59 6.42
CA ASP A 2 40.59 -43.89 6.53
C ASP A 2 40.52 -44.62 5.17
N LEU A 3 41.65 -44.73 4.48
CA LEU A 3 41.77 -45.43 3.21
C LEU A 3 41.97 -46.94 3.39
N SER A 4 42.07 -47.45 4.63
CA SER A 4 42.38 -48.84 4.93
C SER A 4 41.41 -49.82 4.27
N GLY A 5 40.11 -49.51 4.23
CA GLY A 5 39.09 -50.34 3.58
C GLY A 5 39.23 -50.40 2.05
N TRP A 6 39.59 -49.28 1.41
CA TRP A 6 39.83 -49.27 -0.04
C TRP A 6 41.10 -50.05 -0.38
N PHE A 7 42.19 -49.81 0.34
CA PHE A 7 43.44 -50.55 0.12
C PHE A 7 43.27 -52.05 0.40
N ALA A 8 42.52 -52.43 1.43
CA ALA A 8 42.20 -53.83 1.71
C ALA A 8 41.39 -54.47 0.57
N CYS A 9 40.40 -53.75 0.01
CA CYS A 9 39.64 -54.22 -1.15
C CYS A 9 40.54 -54.38 -2.38
N VAL A 10 41.35 -53.37 -2.71
CA VAL A 10 42.26 -53.42 -3.87
C VAL A 10 43.30 -54.53 -3.74
N GLN A 11 43.72 -54.87 -2.51
CA GLN A 11 44.63 -55.99 -2.26
C GLN A 11 43.97 -57.37 -2.38
N GLN A 12 42.65 -57.47 -2.20
CA GLN A 12 41.91 -58.74 -2.27
C GLN A 12 41.30 -59.01 -3.65
N GLU A 13 40.96 -57.97 -4.40
CA GLU A 13 40.35 -58.11 -5.72
C GLU A 13 41.40 -58.40 -6.82
N ALA A 14 41.14 -59.39 -7.67
CA ALA A 14 41.97 -59.67 -8.84
C ALA A 14 41.98 -58.46 -9.79
N CYS A 15 43.05 -58.27 -10.58
CA CYS A 15 43.30 -57.09 -11.42
C CYS A 15 42.15 -56.60 -12.35
N GLY A 16 41.07 -57.38 -12.51
CA GLY A 16 39.87 -57.01 -13.27
C GLY A 16 38.65 -56.59 -12.45
N LEU A 17 38.73 -56.53 -11.12
CA LEU A 17 37.60 -56.19 -10.22
C LEU A 17 37.86 -54.96 -9.33
N ILE A 18 38.99 -54.28 -9.50
CA ILE A 18 39.36 -53.07 -8.72
C ILE A 18 38.27 -51.98 -8.80
N GLN A 19 37.52 -51.89 -9.90
CA GLN A 19 36.39 -50.97 -10.05
C GLN A 19 35.24 -51.21 -9.06
N LEU A 20 35.18 -52.39 -8.42
CA LEU A 20 34.21 -52.69 -7.36
C LEU A 20 34.63 -52.10 -6.00
N CYS A 21 35.91 -51.75 -5.85
CA CYS A 21 36.41 -51.07 -4.67
C CYS A 21 36.01 -49.60 -4.70
N ARG A 22 34.93 -49.27 -3.98
CA ARG A 22 34.52 -47.88 -3.79
C ARG A 22 35.59 -47.14 -2.99
N LEU A 23 36.16 -46.12 -3.61
CA LEU A 23 36.94 -45.12 -2.89
C LEU A 23 36.01 -44.52 -1.82
N PRO A 24 36.42 -44.41 -0.54
CA PRO A 24 35.61 -43.73 0.44
C PRO A 24 35.35 -42.30 -0.04
N ALA A 25 34.11 -41.85 0.10
CA ALA A 25 33.79 -40.45 -0.18
C ALA A 25 34.72 -39.56 0.66
N PRO A 26 35.24 -38.45 0.10
CA PRO A 26 35.96 -37.49 0.91
C PRO A 26 35.07 -37.06 2.08
N ALA A 27 35.66 -36.88 3.27
CA ALA A 27 34.97 -36.22 4.37
C ALA A 27 34.39 -34.89 3.87
N ALA A 28 33.09 -34.73 4.06
CA ALA A 28 32.41 -33.48 3.76
C ALA A 28 33.07 -32.35 4.54
N LEU A 29 33.21 -31.19 3.90
CA LEU A 29 33.71 -29.99 4.55
C LEU A 29 32.84 -29.65 5.76
N SER A 30 33.45 -29.14 6.82
CA SER A 30 32.77 -28.37 7.87
C SER A 30 32.36 -26.99 7.35
N CYS A 31 31.48 -26.28 8.05
CA CYS A 31 31.13 -24.90 7.70
C CYS A 31 32.36 -23.98 7.73
N ALA A 32 33.22 -24.11 8.75
CA ALA A 32 34.48 -23.37 8.83
C ALA A 32 35.37 -23.61 7.60
N GLU A 33 35.53 -24.87 7.17
CA GLU A 33 36.33 -25.21 5.98
C GLU A 33 35.72 -24.69 4.69
N ALA A 34 34.39 -24.78 4.53
CA ALA A 34 33.68 -24.27 3.37
C ALA A 34 33.82 -22.74 3.24
N CYS A 35 33.64 -22.01 4.35
CA CYS A 35 33.80 -20.56 4.39
C CYS A 35 35.25 -20.13 4.13
N ALA A 36 36.23 -20.83 4.73
CA ALA A 36 37.64 -20.58 4.47
C ALA A 36 38.04 -20.86 3.01
N ALA A 37 37.41 -21.85 2.36
CA ALA A 37 37.62 -22.10 0.94
C ALA A 37 37.05 -20.98 0.05
N ALA A 38 35.86 -20.46 0.37
CA ALA A 38 35.27 -19.30 -0.32
C ALA A 38 36.15 -18.06 -0.19
N GLU A 39 36.55 -17.70 1.03
CA GLU A 39 37.43 -16.56 1.30
C GLU A 39 38.79 -16.73 0.61
N GLY A 40 39.41 -17.91 0.73
CA GLY A 40 40.72 -18.20 0.14
C GLY A 40 40.73 -18.16 -1.39
N CYS A 41 39.60 -18.43 -2.03
CA CYS A 41 39.43 -18.34 -3.48
C CYS A 41 38.88 -16.97 -3.93
N GLY A 42 38.72 -16.00 -3.03
CA GLY A 42 38.24 -14.65 -3.34
C GLY A 42 36.76 -14.60 -3.75
N VAL A 43 35.96 -15.57 -3.29
CA VAL A 43 34.51 -15.54 -3.50
C VAL A 43 33.87 -14.77 -2.36
N ASP A 44 33.27 -13.64 -2.70
CA ASP A 44 32.53 -12.82 -1.74
C ASP A 44 31.16 -13.47 -1.47
N LEU A 45 30.95 -13.90 -0.23
CA LEU A 45 29.67 -14.40 0.24
C LEU A 45 28.96 -13.28 1.00
N PRO A 46 27.65 -13.08 0.81
CA PRO A 46 26.93 -11.97 1.43
C PRO A 46 26.66 -12.16 2.93
N PHE A 47 27.26 -13.16 3.55
CA PHE A 47 27.07 -13.49 4.95
C PHE A 47 28.12 -12.76 5.80
N ALA A 48 27.67 -11.92 6.73
CA ALA A 48 28.56 -11.25 7.67
C ALA A 48 29.35 -12.24 8.54
N ASP A 49 28.71 -13.36 8.91
CA ASP A 49 29.33 -14.51 9.56
C ASP A 49 28.97 -15.79 8.78
N CYS A 50 29.82 -16.12 7.80
CA CYS A 50 29.60 -17.27 6.93
C CYS A 50 29.47 -18.58 7.71
N GLU A 51 30.24 -18.77 8.79
CA GLU A 51 30.23 -20.03 9.53
C GLU A 51 28.90 -20.18 10.30
N ALA A 52 28.48 -19.14 11.00
CA ALA A 52 27.20 -19.15 11.72
C ALA A 52 26.02 -19.34 10.77
N GLU A 53 26.00 -18.65 9.62
CA GLU A 53 24.94 -18.80 8.62
C GLU A 53 24.93 -20.20 8.00
N CYS A 54 26.09 -20.76 7.65
CA CYS A 54 26.18 -22.13 7.15
C CYS A 54 25.61 -23.15 8.14
N GLN A 55 25.77 -22.92 9.46
CA GLN A 55 25.22 -23.79 10.49
C GLN A 55 23.72 -23.58 10.70
N ALA A 56 23.23 -22.34 10.57
CA ALA A 56 21.83 -21.98 10.76
C ALA A 56 20.93 -22.35 9.56
N LEU A 57 21.50 -22.32 8.34
CA LEU A 57 20.78 -22.66 7.13
C LEU A 57 20.40 -24.15 7.09
N GLU A 58 19.13 -24.44 6.82
CA GLU A 58 18.70 -25.82 6.49
C GLU A 58 19.49 -26.37 5.29
N ALA A 59 19.90 -25.47 4.37
CA ALA A 59 20.73 -25.77 3.20
C ALA A 59 22.24 -25.83 3.51
N GLY A 60 22.67 -25.74 4.78
CA GLY A 60 24.08 -25.84 5.19
C GLY A 60 24.84 -27.04 4.60
N PRO A 61 24.26 -28.25 4.51
CA PRO A 61 24.89 -29.38 3.80
C PRO A 61 25.12 -29.13 2.31
N ALA A 62 24.19 -28.48 1.62
CA ALA A 62 24.33 -28.16 0.20
C ALA A 62 25.42 -27.10 -0.02
N LEU A 63 25.51 -26.08 0.85
CA LEU A 63 26.59 -25.09 0.78
C LEU A 63 27.97 -25.72 0.95
N ARG A 64 28.12 -26.66 1.89
CA ARG A 64 29.37 -27.41 2.11
C ARG A 64 29.73 -28.28 0.90
N ALA A 65 28.74 -28.92 0.27
CA ALA A 65 28.94 -29.68 -0.96
C ALA A 65 29.36 -28.77 -2.13
N CYS A 66 28.73 -27.60 -2.29
CA CYS A 66 29.15 -26.63 -3.30
C CYS A 66 30.59 -26.17 -3.12
N ALA A 67 31.01 -25.91 -1.87
CA ALA A 67 32.36 -25.46 -1.55
C ALA A 67 33.45 -26.49 -1.89
N GLU A 68 33.11 -27.76 -2.09
CA GLU A 68 34.06 -28.78 -2.57
C GLU A 68 34.68 -28.41 -3.93
N SER A 69 33.95 -27.68 -4.78
CA SER A 69 34.46 -27.17 -6.07
C SER A 69 35.58 -26.12 -5.93
N LEU A 70 35.65 -25.46 -4.78
CA LEU A 70 36.68 -24.47 -4.48
C LEU A 70 37.98 -25.13 -4.01
N VAL A 71 37.88 -26.32 -3.41
CA VAL A 71 39.04 -27.02 -2.87
C VAL A 71 39.95 -27.51 -4.00
N GLY A 72 41.12 -26.89 -4.11
CA GLY A 72 42.19 -27.26 -5.05
C GLY A 72 42.15 -26.57 -6.41
N ALA A 73 40.96 -26.22 -6.92
CA ALA A 73 40.80 -25.57 -8.23
C ALA A 73 40.33 -24.10 -8.16
N CYS A 74 39.80 -23.66 -7.02
CA CYS A 74 39.13 -22.35 -6.89
C CYS A 74 38.13 -22.08 -8.02
N ASP A 75 37.29 -23.06 -8.35
CA ASP A 75 36.26 -22.90 -9.39
C ASP A 75 35.10 -22.04 -8.88
N ALA A 76 35.31 -20.73 -8.83
CA ALA A 76 34.31 -19.75 -8.40
C ALA A 76 33.07 -19.72 -9.29
N ALA A 77 33.15 -20.19 -10.54
CA ALA A 77 32.01 -20.28 -11.44
C ALA A 77 31.15 -21.50 -11.11
N GLY A 78 31.77 -22.68 -10.95
CA GLY A 78 31.12 -23.91 -10.51
C GLY A 78 30.48 -23.76 -9.13
N PHE A 79 31.17 -23.11 -8.19
CA PHE A 79 30.63 -22.81 -6.86
C PHE A 79 29.37 -21.95 -6.94
N ARG A 80 29.39 -20.85 -7.72
CA ARG A 80 28.22 -19.97 -7.90
C ARG A 80 27.05 -20.69 -8.58
N ALA A 81 27.33 -21.50 -9.60
CA ALA A 81 26.30 -22.31 -10.25
C ALA A 81 25.64 -23.29 -9.27
N CYS A 82 26.45 -23.95 -8.42
CA CYS A 82 25.95 -24.84 -7.37
C CYS A 82 25.12 -24.08 -6.31
N LEU A 83 25.58 -22.90 -5.86
CA LEU A 83 24.81 -22.06 -4.93
C LEU A 83 23.44 -21.69 -5.51
N ALA A 84 23.40 -21.28 -6.79
CA ALA A 84 22.16 -20.93 -7.47
C ALA A 84 21.18 -22.10 -7.61
N GLN A 85 21.69 -23.33 -7.71
CA GLN A 85 20.87 -24.51 -7.96
C GLN A 85 20.44 -25.21 -6.66
N ASP A 86 21.37 -25.43 -5.74
CA ASP A 86 21.20 -26.36 -4.62
C ASP A 86 21.03 -25.66 -3.26
N VAL A 87 21.48 -24.41 -3.14
CA VAL A 87 21.38 -23.65 -1.88
C VAL A 87 20.29 -22.58 -1.96
N PHE A 88 20.25 -21.83 -3.07
CA PHE A 88 19.31 -20.74 -3.30
C PHE A 88 18.60 -20.89 -4.66
N PRO A 89 17.82 -21.98 -4.85
CA PRO A 89 17.16 -22.29 -6.13
C PRO A 89 16.26 -21.16 -6.65
N THR A 90 15.65 -20.38 -5.75
CA THR A 90 14.81 -19.23 -6.10
C THR A 90 15.63 -18.09 -6.71
N CYS A 91 16.83 -17.83 -6.19
CA CYS A 91 17.76 -16.85 -6.77
C CYS A 91 18.30 -17.32 -8.13
N GLY A 92 18.67 -18.60 -8.26
CA GLY A 92 19.09 -19.16 -9.53
C GLY A 92 18.02 -19.02 -10.61
N ALA A 93 16.78 -19.44 -10.29
CA ALA A 93 15.65 -19.35 -11.21
C ALA A 93 15.29 -17.89 -11.56
N ARG A 94 15.38 -16.95 -10.59
CA ARG A 94 15.22 -15.52 -10.88
C ARG A 94 16.27 -15.05 -11.87
N CYS A 95 17.55 -15.30 -11.58
CA CYS A 95 18.65 -14.80 -12.40
C CYS A 95 18.66 -15.35 -13.81
N GLU A 96 18.36 -16.64 -13.98
CA GLU A 96 18.24 -17.22 -15.32
C GLU A 96 17.21 -16.45 -16.16
N ARG A 97 16.05 -16.12 -15.59
CA ARG A 97 14.96 -15.44 -16.27
C ARG A 97 15.21 -13.96 -16.49
N THR A 98 15.68 -13.24 -15.47
CA THR A 98 15.93 -11.80 -15.56
C THR A 98 17.09 -11.51 -16.52
N VAL A 99 18.13 -12.34 -16.54
CA VAL A 99 19.23 -12.27 -17.51
C VAL A 99 18.73 -12.60 -18.92
N ALA A 100 17.92 -13.66 -19.10
CA ALA A 100 17.36 -13.99 -20.41
C ALA A 100 16.48 -12.85 -20.97
N CYS A 101 15.84 -12.09 -20.10
CA CYS A 101 15.05 -10.91 -20.45
C CYS A 101 15.85 -9.60 -20.52
N ASN A 102 17.18 -9.63 -20.33
CA ASN A 102 18.07 -8.46 -20.30
C ASN A 102 17.70 -7.41 -19.23
N LEU A 103 17.11 -7.82 -18.11
CA LEU A 103 16.75 -6.96 -16.99
C LEU A 103 17.88 -6.85 -15.96
N GLU A 104 18.73 -7.87 -15.87
CA GLU A 104 19.90 -7.92 -14.97
C GLU A 104 21.14 -8.44 -15.70
N ARG A 105 22.32 -8.17 -15.13
CA ARG A 105 23.60 -8.67 -15.65
C ARG A 105 23.88 -10.06 -15.12
N ALA A 106 24.35 -10.95 -15.98
CA ALA A 106 24.64 -12.34 -15.63
C ALA A 106 25.70 -12.45 -14.52
N GLU A 107 26.67 -11.53 -14.51
CA GLU A 107 27.82 -11.57 -13.62
C GLU A 107 27.48 -11.18 -12.17
N THR A 108 26.47 -10.32 -11.98
CA THR A 108 26.13 -9.76 -10.65
C THR A 108 24.81 -10.27 -10.10
N CYS A 109 23.87 -10.71 -10.96
CA CYS A 109 22.52 -11.05 -10.53
C CYS A 109 22.47 -11.99 -9.33
N LEU A 110 23.24 -13.09 -9.37
CA LEU A 110 23.21 -14.07 -8.29
C LEU A 110 23.74 -13.45 -6.99
N THR A 111 24.85 -12.73 -7.04
CA THR A 111 25.43 -12.07 -5.88
C THR A 111 24.47 -11.03 -5.29
N ASP A 112 23.84 -10.21 -6.14
CA ASP A 112 22.86 -9.19 -5.72
C ASP A 112 21.62 -9.83 -5.07
N CYS A 113 21.14 -10.95 -5.64
CA CYS A 113 20.02 -11.72 -5.11
C CYS A 113 20.35 -12.30 -3.73
N LEU A 114 21.52 -12.94 -3.59
CA LEU A 114 21.96 -13.51 -2.33
C LEU A 114 22.19 -12.43 -1.26
N ALA A 115 22.76 -11.29 -1.64
CA ALA A 115 22.92 -10.14 -0.75
C ALA A 115 21.58 -9.63 -0.21
N THR A 116 20.56 -9.57 -1.06
CA THR A 116 19.21 -9.15 -0.65
C THR A 116 18.53 -10.22 0.22
N ALA A 117 18.71 -11.50 -0.09
CA ALA A 117 18.17 -12.60 0.71
C ALA A 117 18.77 -12.65 2.13
N ALA A 118 20.02 -12.22 2.29
CA ALA A 118 20.73 -12.11 3.55
C ALA A 118 20.63 -10.72 4.23
N ASP A 119 19.89 -9.76 3.65
CA ASP A 119 19.78 -8.41 4.19
C ASP A 119 19.22 -8.44 5.62
N ALA A 120 19.72 -7.60 6.52
CA ALA A 120 19.26 -7.53 7.90
C ALA A 120 17.81 -7.03 8.04
N ASP A 121 17.33 -6.24 7.08
CA ASP A 121 15.96 -5.71 7.04
C ASP A 121 14.94 -6.82 6.70
N PRO A 122 14.01 -7.15 7.64
CA PRO A 122 13.09 -8.26 7.44
C PRO A 122 12.07 -8.02 6.33
N LEU A 123 11.62 -6.78 6.12
CA LEU A 123 10.67 -6.47 5.06
C LEU A 123 11.33 -6.58 3.69
N ARG A 124 12.59 -6.11 3.55
CA ARG A 124 13.34 -6.28 2.31
C ARG A 124 13.50 -7.75 1.92
N ARG A 125 13.75 -8.64 2.90
CA ARG A 125 13.77 -10.10 2.66
C ARG A 125 12.42 -10.64 2.20
N VAL A 126 11.31 -10.19 2.79
CA VAL A 126 9.95 -10.58 2.36
C VAL A 126 9.70 -10.15 0.92
N ARG A 127 9.92 -8.87 0.59
CA ARG A 127 9.75 -8.32 -0.77
C ARG A 127 10.59 -9.05 -1.80
N HIS A 128 11.83 -9.39 -1.43
CA HIS A 128 12.71 -10.17 -2.28
C HIS A 128 12.16 -11.58 -2.55
N ARG A 129 11.64 -12.28 -1.54
CA ARG A 129 11.01 -13.60 -1.72
C ARG A 129 9.77 -13.52 -2.61
N GLU A 130 8.92 -12.52 -2.40
CA GLU A 130 7.72 -12.28 -3.22
C GLU A 130 8.10 -12.03 -4.68
N ALA A 131 9.09 -11.18 -4.94
CA ALA A 131 9.60 -10.92 -6.28
C ALA A 131 10.17 -12.19 -6.93
N ASN A 132 10.94 -13.00 -6.20
CA ASN A 132 11.50 -14.26 -6.70
C ASN A 132 10.38 -15.27 -7.06
N GLN A 133 9.35 -15.37 -6.21
CA GLN A 133 8.19 -16.22 -6.47
C GLN A 133 7.42 -15.73 -7.69
N CYS A 134 7.18 -14.42 -7.79
CA CYS A 134 6.53 -13.79 -8.94
C CYS A 134 7.29 -14.10 -10.24
N VAL A 135 8.60 -13.86 -10.28
CA VAL A 135 9.45 -14.21 -11.44
C VAL A 135 9.38 -15.70 -11.74
N GLY A 136 9.34 -16.55 -10.70
CA GLY A 136 9.13 -17.99 -10.76
C GLY A 136 7.81 -18.42 -11.42
N LEU A 137 6.75 -17.64 -11.26
CA LEU A 137 5.43 -17.88 -11.88
C LEU A 137 5.29 -17.23 -13.27
N ALA A 138 6.02 -16.15 -13.54
CA ALA A 138 5.99 -15.45 -14.83
C ALA A 138 6.49 -16.31 -16.01
N GLY A 139 7.30 -17.34 -15.73
CA GLY A 139 7.97 -18.14 -16.75
C GLY A 139 8.98 -17.32 -17.55
N MET A 140 9.04 -17.55 -18.87
CA MET A 140 9.91 -16.80 -19.81
C MET A 140 9.21 -15.58 -20.45
N ASN A 141 8.07 -15.14 -19.91
CA ASN A 141 7.39 -13.94 -20.40
C ASN A 141 8.07 -12.69 -19.82
N CYS A 142 8.90 -12.01 -20.63
CA CYS A 142 9.71 -10.89 -20.16
C CYS A 142 8.91 -9.66 -19.71
N GLU A 143 7.70 -9.44 -20.24
CA GLU A 143 6.83 -8.36 -19.76
C GLU A 143 6.35 -8.64 -18.33
N ARG A 144 5.95 -9.90 -18.05
CA ARG A 144 5.55 -10.35 -16.71
C ARG A 144 6.74 -10.38 -15.74
N VAL A 145 7.90 -10.84 -16.19
CA VAL A 145 9.13 -10.81 -15.37
C VAL A 145 9.49 -9.37 -15.00
N ASN A 146 9.42 -8.43 -15.95
CA ASN A 146 9.66 -7.02 -15.65
C ASN A 146 8.63 -6.46 -14.66
N ALA A 147 7.34 -6.79 -14.83
CA ALA A 147 6.30 -6.39 -13.88
C ALA A 147 6.63 -6.87 -12.46
N CYS A 148 7.07 -8.12 -12.27
CA CYS A 148 7.45 -8.68 -10.96
C CYS A 148 8.60 -7.96 -10.25
N LEU A 149 9.44 -7.23 -10.98
CA LEU A 149 10.56 -6.48 -10.40
C LEU A 149 10.18 -5.05 -10.02
N THR A 150 8.98 -4.59 -10.40
CA THR A 150 8.48 -3.28 -9.98
C THR A 150 7.85 -3.36 -8.59
N PRO A 151 7.97 -2.32 -7.74
CA PRO A 151 7.34 -2.29 -6.42
C PRO A 151 5.82 -2.46 -6.47
N ASP A 152 5.21 -2.12 -7.61
CA ASP A 152 3.78 -2.20 -7.86
C ASP A 152 3.37 -3.50 -8.58
N ALA A 153 4.25 -4.50 -8.63
CA ALA A 153 3.92 -5.80 -9.19
C ALA A 153 2.69 -6.35 -8.46
N PRO A 154 1.53 -6.51 -9.13
CA PRO A 154 0.48 -7.29 -8.51
C PRO A 154 1.03 -8.71 -8.32
N PRO A 155 0.67 -9.41 -7.23
CA PRO A 155 1.02 -10.82 -7.11
C PRO A 155 0.53 -11.51 -8.38
N LEU A 156 1.41 -12.22 -9.10
CA LEU A 156 0.99 -12.93 -10.31
C LEU A 156 0.08 -14.08 -9.91
N ALA A 157 -1.21 -13.78 -9.78
CA ALA A 157 -2.22 -14.79 -9.62
C ALA A 157 -2.30 -15.59 -10.91
N ASN A 158 -2.29 -16.90 -10.75
CA ASN A 158 -2.61 -17.82 -11.80
C ASN A 158 -3.82 -18.64 -11.36
N GLU A 159 -4.52 -19.18 -12.34
CA GLU A 159 -5.71 -20.00 -12.14
C GLU A 159 -5.46 -21.17 -11.18
N ALA A 160 -4.30 -21.85 -11.27
CA ALA A 160 -3.99 -22.97 -10.39
C ALA A 160 -3.88 -22.54 -8.90
N GLU A 161 -3.30 -21.38 -8.63
CA GLU A 161 -3.22 -20.79 -7.29
C GLU A 161 -4.60 -20.35 -6.79
N ALA A 162 -5.37 -19.64 -7.62
CA ALA A 162 -6.74 -19.24 -7.29
C ALA A 162 -7.58 -20.48 -6.94
N CYS A 163 -7.51 -21.54 -7.76
CA CYS A 163 -8.25 -22.77 -7.51
C CYS A 163 -7.73 -23.60 -6.34
N ARG A 164 -6.45 -23.51 -6.00
CA ARG A 164 -5.92 -24.12 -4.78
C ARG A 164 -6.52 -23.44 -3.55
N LEU A 165 -6.51 -22.11 -3.50
CA LEU A 165 -7.07 -21.34 -2.37
C LEU A 165 -8.58 -21.49 -2.28
N TYR A 166 -9.27 -21.44 -3.42
CA TYR A 166 -10.73 -21.59 -3.52
C TYR A 166 -11.20 -22.94 -2.95
N ARG A 167 -10.49 -24.03 -3.29
CA ARG A 167 -10.73 -25.36 -2.72
C ARG A 167 -10.37 -25.43 -1.24
N GLY A 168 -9.29 -24.77 -0.82
CA GLY A 168 -8.90 -24.66 0.58
C GLY A 168 -9.99 -24.02 1.46
N CYS A 169 -10.80 -23.11 0.90
CA CYS A 169 -11.95 -22.50 1.56
C CYS A 169 -13.23 -23.34 1.52
N GLY A 170 -13.19 -24.54 0.91
CA GLY A 170 -14.36 -25.42 0.82
C GLY A 170 -15.43 -24.97 -0.17
N PHE A 171 -15.10 -24.05 -1.09
CA PHE A 171 -16.08 -23.54 -2.07
C PHE A 171 -16.30 -24.45 -3.28
N GLU A 172 -15.53 -25.55 -3.39
CA GLU A 172 -15.62 -26.51 -4.51
C GLU A 172 -17.02 -27.13 -4.62
N ASP A 173 -17.75 -27.23 -3.51
CA ASP A 173 -19.12 -27.75 -3.46
C ASP A 173 -20.18 -26.78 -4.03
N PHE A 174 -19.86 -25.48 -4.09
CA PHE A 174 -20.76 -24.47 -4.68
C PHE A 174 -20.58 -24.41 -6.19
N PHE A 175 -19.32 -24.27 -6.62
CA PHE A 175 -18.93 -24.30 -8.02
C PHE A 175 -17.51 -24.86 -8.13
N PRO A 176 -17.26 -25.82 -9.04
CA PRO A 176 -15.90 -26.21 -9.38
C PRO A 176 -15.11 -25.00 -9.88
N CYS A 177 -13.88 -24.82 -9.40
CA CYS A 177 -13.11 -23.61 -9.70
C CYS A 177 -12.76 -23.49 -11.20
N ASP A 178 -12.49 -24.62 -11.84
CA ASP A 178 -12.31 -24.74 -13.29
C ASP A 178 -13.55 -24.29 -14.06
N GLU A 179 -14.75 -24.59 -13.55
CA GLU A 179 -16.00 -24.12 -14.14
C GLU A 179 -16.21 -22.61 -13.93
N ILE A 180 -15.79 -22.03 -12.80
CA ILE A 180 -15.99 -20.59 -12.54
C ILE A 180 -15.25 -19.72 -13.54
N ILE A 181 -13.98 -20.00 -13.78
CA ILE A 181 -13.14 -19.16 -14.63
C ILE A 181 -13.62 -19.22 -16.08
N ASP A 182 -14.00 -20.41 -16.55
CA ASP A 182 -14.55 -20.60 -17.89
C ASP A 182 -15.99 -20.05 -18.02
N ALA A 183 -16.87 -20.29 -17.05
CA ALA A 183 -18.29 -19.94 -17.13
C ALA A 183 -18.57 -18.44 -16.94
N PHE A 184 -17.86 -17.75 -16.04
CA PHE A 184 -18.09 -16.33 -15.80
C PHE A 184 -17.51 -15.43 -16.90
N PHE A 185 -16.43 -15.87 -17.54
CA PHE A 185 -15.66 -14.99 -18.42
C PHE A 185 -15.47 -15.53 -19.83
N GLY A 186 -16.06 -16.68 -20.17
CA GLY A 186 -15.91 -17.29 -21.50
C GLY A 186 -14.44 -17.57 -21.85
N GLY A 187 -13.63 -17.92 -20.85
CA GLY A 187 -12.19 -18.15 -20.98
C GLY A 187 -11.31 -16.90 -20.98
N GLN A 188 -11.84 -15.70 -20.73
CA GLN A 188 -11.05 -14.46 -20.62
C GLN A 188 -11.43 -13.62 -19.40
N ALA A 189 -10.89 -13.99 -18.23
CA ALA A 189 -11.02 -13.19 -17.02
C ALA A 189 -10.54 -11.74 -17.24
N PRO A 190 -11.22 -10.72 -16.67
CA PRO A 190 -10.77 -9.34 -16.71
C PRO A 190 -9.32 -9.23 -16.18
N PRO A 191 -8.51 -8.30 -16.69
CA PRO A 191 -7.20 -8.01 -16.10
C PRO A 191 -7.35 -7.70 -14.60
N GLY A 192 -6.54 -8.34 -13.74
CA GLY A 192 -6.61 -8.15 -12.29
C GLY A 192 -7.65 -9.02 -11.57
N PHE A 193 -8.49 -9.78 -12.31
CA PHE A 193 -9.52 -10.61 -11.69
C PHE A 193 -8.92 -11.72 -10.82
N LEU A 194 -7.98 -12.49 -11.38
CA LEU A 194 -7.35 -13.58 -10.65
C LEU A 194 -6.55 -13.06 -9.46
N GLU A 195 -5.91 -11.90 -9.61
CA GLU A 195 -5.17 -11.21 -8.55
C GLU A 195 -6.10 -10.84 -7.40
N CYS A 196 -7.26 -10.24 -7.71
CA CYS A 196 -8.30 -9.99 -6.73
C CYS A 196 -8.77 -11.28 -6.06
N VAL A 197 -9.04 -12.34 -6.82
CA VAL A 197 -9.53 -13.62 -6.26
C VAL A 197 -8.50 -14.23 -5.31
N VAL A 198 -7.24 -14.32 -5.71
CA VAL A 198 -6.16 -14.85 -4.85
C VAL A 198 -6.00 -14.01 -3.59
N GLN A 199 -6.04 -12.68 -3.71
CA GLN A 199 -5.90 -11.79 -2.57
C GLN A 199 -7.06 -11.94 -1.58
N GLN A 200 -8.29 -12.00 -2.07
CA GLN A 200 -9.47 -12.14 -1.23
C GLN A 200 -9.59 -13.55 -0.61
N LEU A 201 -9.08 -14.59 -1.27
CA LEU A 201 -9.10 -15.97 -0.73
C LEU A 201 -8.02 -16.23 0.35
N GLN A 202 -7.16 -15.25 0.67
CA GLN A 202 -6.26 -15.38 1.81
C GLN A 202 -7.01 -15.48 3.15
N VAL A 203 -8.22 -14.91 3.21
CA VAL A 203 -9.18 -15.10 4.30
C VAL A 203 -10.47 -15.58 3.67
N CYS A 204 -10.84 -16.85 3.92
CA CYS A 204 -12.01 -17.46 3.28
C CYS A 204 -13.28 -16.64 3.56
N PRO A 205 -13.87 -15.98 2.54
CA PRO A 205 -15.11 -15.24 2.72
C PRO A 205 -16.27 -16.19 3.08
N GLU A 206 -17.35 -15.67 3.65
CA GLU A 206 -18.53 -16.51 3.92
C GLU A 206 -19.26 -16.91 2.63
N ASP A 207 -19.20 -16.07 1.60
CA ASP A 207 -19.90 -16.27 0.33
C ASP A 207 -18.94 -16.16 -0.88
N PRO A 208 -18.72 -17.25 -1.64
CA PRO A 208 -17.91 -17.22 -2.86
C PRO A 208 -18.52 -16.37 -3.98
N PHE A 209 -19.84 -16.13 -4.01
CA PHE A 209 -20.42 -15.25 -5.02
C PHE A 209 -20.00 -13.79 -4.83
N PHE A 210 -20.00 -13.31 -3.59
CA PHE A 210 -19.58 -11.94 -3.29
C PHE A 210 -18.11 -11.70 -3.67
N LEU A 211 -17.26 -12.71 -3.44
CA LEU A 211 -15.87 -12.72 -3.92
C LEU A 211 -15.80 -12.56 -5.45
N LEU A 212 -16.50 -13.41 -6.19
CA LEU A 212 -16.45 -13.42 -7.65
C LEU A 212 -17.06 -12.15 -8.25
N GLU A 213 -18.20 -11.69 -7.75
CA GLU A 213 -18.85 -10.45 -8.18
C GLU A 213 -17.97 -9.23 -7.91
N ARG A 214 -17.38 -9.14 -6.72
CA ARG A 214 -16.45 -8.06 -6.37
C ARG A 214 -15.27 -8.04 -7.32
N CYS A 215 -14.62 -9.17 -7.56
CA CYS A 215 -13.47 -9.22 -8.45
C CYS A 215 -13.85 -9.02 -9.93
N ALA A 216 -15.00 -9.50 -10.37
CA ALA A 216 -15.50 -9.34 -11.74
C ALA A 216 -15.82 -7.87 -12.05
N ASN A 217 -16.32 -7.12 -11.07
CA ASN A 217 -16.63 -5.69 -11.20
C ASN A 217 -15.41 -4.77 -11.06
N GLY A 218 -14.18 -5.32 -11.15
CA GLY A 218 -12.94 -4.57 -10.97
C GLY A 218 -12.69 -4.13 -9.53
N GLY A 219 -13.36 -4.75 -8.55
CA GLY A 219 -13.43 -4.34 -7.15
C GLY A 219 -12.30 -4.82 -6.24
N GLY A 220 -11.19 -5.28 -6.80
CA GLY A 220 -9.93 -5.40 -6.06
C GLY A 220 -9.18 -4.07 -6.14
N PRO A 221 -8.79 -3.42 -5.03
CA PRO A 221 -7.91 -2.27 -5.12
C PRO A 221 -6.62 -2.71 -5.83
N VAL A 222 -6.30 -2.08 -6.94
CA VAL A 222 -4.97 -2.19 -7.56
C VAL A 222 -4.03 -1.38 -6.67
N GLY A 223 -3.55 -2.00 -5.58
CA GLY A 223 -2.70 -1.34 -4.60
C GLY A 223 -2.70 -2.02 -3.24
N PRO A 224 -1.86 -1.53 -2.32
CA PRO A 224 -1.77 -2.08 -0.97
C PRO A 224 -3.12 -1.99 -0.27
N THR A 225 -3.40 -2.97 0.55
CA THR A 225 -4.56 -3.05 1.43
C THR A 225 -4.15 -2.75 2.87
N CYS A 226 -5.14 -2.59 3.76
CA CYS A 226 -4.89 -2.53 5.19
C CYS A 226 -4.14 -3.77 5.69
N LEU A 227 -4.42 -4.94 5.12
CA LEU A 227 -3.75 -6.18 5.49
C LEU A 227 -2.28 -6.16 5.08
N ASP A 228 -1.97 -5.68 3.88
CA ASP A 228 -0.59 -5.56 3.39
C ASP A 228 0.23 -4.63 4.30
N LEU A 229 -0.29 -3.43 4.59
CA LEU A 229 0.35 -2.51 5.53
C LEU A 229 0.57 -3.13 6.91
N CYS A 230 -0.44 -3.79 7.48
CA CYS A 230 -0.34 -4.34 8.83
C CYS A 230 0.59 -5.56 8.91
N ASN A 231 0.67 -6.37 7.85
CA ASN A 231 1.65 -7.46 7.74
C ASN A 231 3.08 -6.92 7.64
N ASP A 232 3.28 -5.82 6.91
CA ASP A 232 4.58 -5.14 6.81
C ASP A 232 4.99 -4.55 8.17
N LEU A 233 4.07 -3.86 8.86
CA LEU A 233 4.28 -3.34 10.21
C LEU A 233 4.64 -4.45 11.19
N ALA A 234 3.93 -5.59 11.15
CA ALA A 234 4.25 -6.76 11.97
C ALA A 234 5.63 -7.34 11.65
N THR A 235 5.97 -7.45 10.35
CA THR A 235 7.29 -7.92 9.88
C THR A 235 8.42 -7.02 10.40
N CYS A 236 8.17 -5.72 10.48
CA CYS A 236 9.11 -4.72 11.00
C CYS A 236 9.08 -4.56 12.54
N GLY A 237 8.19 -5.26 13.24
CA GLY A 237 8.00 -5.07 14.69
C GLY A 237 7.52 -3.66 15.06
N ALA A 238 6.79 -3.00 14.15
CA ALA A 238 6.36 -1.62 14.23
C ALA A 238 4.82 -1.47 14.31
N LEU A 239 4.12 -2.52 14.76
CA LEU A 239 2.68 -2.42 15.03
C LEU A 239 2.42 -1.28 16.04
N PRO A 240 1.39 -0.43 15.81
CA PRO A 240 1.07 0.63 16.76
C PRO A 240 0.71 0.05 18.14
N GLU A 241 0.94 0.85 19.19
CA GLU A 241 0.58 0.45 20.55
C GLU A 241 -0.90 0.06 20.65
N GLY A 242 -1.18 -1.07 21.30
CA GLY A 242 -2.54 -1.59 21.47
C GLY A 242 -2.95 -2.65 20.43
N PHE A 243 -2.12 -2.94 19.42
CA PHE A 243 -2.34 -4.05 18.50
C PHE A 243 -1.43 -5.24 18.84
N ASP A 244 -2.04 -6.38 19.19
CA ASP A 244 -1.30 -7.60 19.51
C ASP A 244 -0.80 -8.34 18.24
N ASP A 245 -1.44 -8.11 17.10
CA ASP A 245 -1.09 -8.73 15.82
C ASP A 245 -1.56 -7.91 14.59
N ALA A 246 -1.15 -8.36 13.40
CA ALA A 246 -1.51 -7.73 12.12
C ALA A 246 -3.02 -7.77 11.84
N PHE A 247 -3.75 -8.74 12.39
CA PHE A 247 -5.20 -8.87 12.16
C PHE A 247 -5.98 -7.81 12.91
N ALA A 248 -5.62 -7.52 14.17
CA ALA A 248 -6.18 -6.41 14.94
C ALA A 248 -5.89 -5.05 14.28
N CYS A 249 -4.66 -4.85 13.80
CA CYS A 249 -4.29 -3.67 13.01
C CYS A 249 -5.14 -3.54 11.74
N ASN A 250 -5.32 -4.65 10.99
CA ASN A 250 -6.11 -4.65 9.75
C ASN A 250 -7.59 -4.31 10.01
N GLN A 251 -8.20 -4.82 11.08
CA GLN A 251 -9.57 -4.46 11.45
C GLN A 251 -9.70 -2.95 11.72
N SER A 252 -8.83 -2.39 12.56
CA SER A 252 -8.86 -0.96 12.89
C SER A 252 -8.62 -0.08 11.67
N CYS A 253 -7.69 -0.45 10.78
CA CYS A 253 -7.46 0.26 9.52
C CYS A 253 -8.70 0.22 8.62
N ASN A 254 -9.40 -0.91 8.51
CA ASN A 254 -10.62 -1.00 7.70
C ASN A 254 -11.79 -0.23 8.32
N GLU A 255 -11.92 -0.21 9.64
CA GLU A 255 -12.89 0.66 10.34
C GLU A 255 -12.63 2.13 10.03
N GLU A 256 -11.37 2.55 10.03
CA GLU A 256 -10.98 3.92 9.68
C GLU A 256 -11.29 4.23 8.19
N ARG A 257 -11.00 3.30 7.26
CA ARG A 257 -11.37 3.45 5.84
C ARG A 257 -12.88 3.53 5.62
N ALA A 258 -13.66 2.82 6.44
CA ALA A 258 -15.12 2.84 6.41
C ALA A 258 -15.73 4.05 7.15
N GLY A 259 -14.91 4.82 7.86
CA GLY A 259 -15.32 5.98 8.66
C GLY A 259 -15.62 7.25 7.85
N THR A 260 -15.38 8.41 8.47
CA THR A 260 -15.56 9.73 7.84
C THR A 260 -14.62 9.91 6.65
N ALA A 261 -14.86 10.94 5.83
CA ALA A 261 -13.97 11.27 4.71
C ALA A 261 -12.52 11.50 5.17
N GLU A 262 -12.34 12.18 6.30
CA GLU A 262 -11.02 12.43 6.88
C GLU A 262 -10.35 11.16 7.41
N GLN A 263 -11.09 10.30 8.10
CA GLN A 263 -10.58 8.99 8.54
C GLN A 263 -10.15 8.15 7.33
N ARG A 264 -10.99 8.10 6.29
CA ARG A 264 -10.67 7.38 5.06
C ARG A 264 -9.41 7.90 4.39
N ALA A 265 -9.29 9.22 4.22
CA ALA A 265 -8.11 9.84 3.61
C ALA A 265 -6.83 9.54 4.41
N ARG A 266 -6.90 9.59 5.74
CA ARG A 266 -5.79 9.23 6.63
C ARG A 266 -5.39 7.76 6.52
N ALA A 267 -6.37 6.87 6.47
CA ALA A 267 -6.10 5.45 6.29
C ALA A 267 -5.55 5.16 4.89
N GLU A 268 -6.03 5.83 3.84
CA GLU A 268 -5.52 5.68 2.46
C GLU A 268 -4.07 6.16 2.32
N ALA A 269 -3.72 7.30 2.94
CA ALA A 269 -2.35 7.79 2.98
C ALA A 269 -1.40 6.78 3.64
N ARG A 270 -1.81 6.18 4.77
CA ARG A 270 -1.03 5.14 5.46
C ARG A 270 -0.96 3.83 4.68
N VAL A 271 -2.07 3.39 4.09
CA VAL A 271 -2.12 2.15 3.29
C VAL A 271 -1.18 2.23 2.10
N ALA A 272 -1.02 3.40 1.46
CA ALA A 272 -0.06 3.60 0.39
C ALA A 272 1.39 3.26 0.81
N CYS A 273 1.74 3.39 2.10
CA CYS A 273 3.05 3.04 2.63
C CYS A 273 3.34 1.54 2.68
N GLY A 274 2.32 0.66 2.54
CA GLY A 274 2.50 -0.78 2.39
C GLY A 274 3.21 -1.22 1.10
N ARG A 275 3.80 -0.28 0.34
CA ARG A 275 4.69 -0.52 -0.81
C ARG A 275 6.17 -0.28 -0.52
N ALA A 276 6.50 0.06 0.73
CA ALA A 276 7.87 0.30 1.12
C ALA A 276 8.77 -0.92 0.86
N ALA A 277 10.00 -0.67 0.39
CA ALA A 277 10.96 -1.71 0.04
C ALA A 277 11.73 -2.27 1.25
N SER A 278 11.67 -1.57 2.39
CA SER A 278 12.36 -1.91 3.63
C SER A 278 11.62 -1.34 4.83
N CYS A 279 11.92 -1.82 6.04
CA CYS A 279 11.35 -1.30 7.27
C CYS A 279 11.71 0.18 7.50
N GLY A 280 12.91 0.60 7.10
CA GLY A 280 13.31 2.02 7.12
C GLY A 280 12.44 2.88 6.21
N ASP A 281 12.19 2.42 4.98
CA ASP A 281 11.32 3.14 4.03
C ASP A 281 9.87 3.18 4.50
N LEU A 282 9.38 2.11 5.15
CA LEU A 282 8.04 2.03 5.70
C LEU A 282 7.85 3.06 6.82
N ALA A 283 8.80 3.11 7.75
CA ALA A 283 8.78 4.08 8.85
C ALA A 283 8.80 5.53 8.32
N ALA A 284 9.70 5.83 7.37
CA ALA A 284 9.78 7.15 6.75
C ALA A 284 8.49 7.54 6.00
N CYS A 285 7.87 6.59 5.29
CA CYS A 285 6.59 6.84 4.63
C CYS A 285 5.47 7.10 5.63
N LEU A 286 5.37 6.31 6.70
CA LEU A 286 4.34 6.49 7.73
C LEU A 286 4.49 7.81 8.48
N GLU A 287 5.73 8.23 8.75
CA GLU A 287 6.04 9.54 9.31
C GLU A 287 5.60 10.67 8.37
N ALA A 288 5.82 10.53 7.06
CA ALA A 288 5.36 11.50 6.07
C ALA A 288 3.84 11.49 5.86
N ALA A 289 3.18 10.35 6.08
CA ALA A 289 1.73 10.20 6.01
C ALA A 289 1.01 10.75 7.26
N ASP A 290 1.72 10.91 8.38
CA ASP A 290 1.21 11.56 9.58
C ASP A 290 1.23 13.09 9.38
N PRO A 291 0.07 13.78 9.43
CA PRO A 291 0.04 15.22 9.27
C PRO A 291 0.72 15.98 10.41
N ALA A 292 1.07 15.35 11.54
CA ALA A 292 1.62 16.03 12.71
C ALA A 292 2.83 16.92 12.40
N ASN A 293 3.81 16.40 11.66
CA ASN A 293 5.02 17.16 11.30
C ASN A 293 4.69 18.31 10.33
N ALA A 294 3.88 18.05 9.29
CA ALA A 294 3.45 19.09 8.35
C ALA A 294 2.64 20.20 9.03
N CYS A 295 1.81 19.83 10.01
CA CYS A 295 1.05 20.75 10.83
C CYS A 295 1.95 21.60 11.74
N ALA A 296 2.89 20.98 12.45
CA ALA A 296 3.86 21.70 13.28
C ALA A 296 4.67 22.69 12.42
N ASP A 297 5.22 22.25 11.29
CA ASP A 297 6.01 23.09 10.38
C ASP A 297 5.23 24.29 9.82
N LEU A 298 3.96 24.08 9.44
CA LEU A 298 3.09 25.16 8.97
C LEU A 298 2.75 26.13 10.12
N CYS A 299 2.37 25.61 11.28
CA CYS A 299 1.92 26.41 12.42
C CYS A 299 3.07 27.20 13.07
N ASP A 300 4.26 26.62 13.18
CA ASP A 300 5.47 27.31 13.66
C ASP A 300 5.87 28.44 12.71
N ALA A 301 5.78 28.22 11.40
CA ALA A 301 6.07 29.24 10.41
C ALA A 301 5.06 30.40 10.47
N LEU A 302 3.77 30.09 10.60
CA LEU A 302 2.73 31.10 10.80
C LEU A 302 2.93 31.85 12.12
N ALA A 303 3.30 31.16 13.20
CA ALA A 303 3.51 31.75 14.52
C ALA A 303 4.72 32.70 14.51
N GLY A 304 5.82 32.31 13.85
CA GLY A 304 6.98 33.17 13.65
C GLY A 304 6.71 34.46 12.87
N CYS A 305 5.56 34.53 12.20
CA CYS A 305 5.08 35.68 11.45
C CYS A 305 3.81 36.32 12.04
N ASP A 306 3.48 36.01 13.30
CA ASP A 306 2.29 36.52 14.01
C ASP A 306 0.96 36.25 13.27
N ALA A 307 0.91 35.19 12.47
CA ALA A 307 -0.23 34.80 11.64
C ALA A 307 -0.90 33.48 12.06
N ALA A 308 -0.35 32.78 13.06
CA ALA A 308 -0.92 31.52 13.51
C ALA A 308 -2.23 31.74 14.30
N PRO A 309 -3.31 30.99 13.98
CA PRO A 309 -4.46 30.91 14.88
C PRO A 309 -4.08 30.23 16.20
N ALA A 310 -4.80 30.54 17.28
CA ALA A 310 -4.48 30.08 18.64
C ALA A 310 -4.48 28.54 18.79
N ASP A 311 -5.21 27.83 17.93
CA ASP A 311 -5.38 26.38 17.92
C ASP A 311 -4.85 25.74 16.62
N CYS A 312 -3.87 26.38 15.98
CA CYS A 312 -3.38 25.99 14.66
C CYS A 312 -3.07 24.49 14.53
N GLU A 313 -2.24 23.92 15.42
CA GLU A 313 -1.84 22.51 15.32
C GLU A 313 -3.00 21.55 15.52
N ALA A 314 -3.83 21.79 16.55
CA ALA A 314 -4.95 20.92 16.87
C ALA A 314 -5.98 20.91 15.73
N ARG A 315 -6.29 22.09 15.17
CA ARG A 315 -7.18 22.23 14.02
C ARG A 315 -6.56 21.61 12.77
N CYS A 316 -5.27 21.84 12.54
CA CYS A 316 -4.54 21.25 11.42
C CYS A 316 -4.61 19.72 11.46
N GLN A 317 -4.27 19.08 12.58
CA GLN A 317 -4.29 17.61 12.68
C GLN A 317 -5.69 17.00 12.47
N ALA A 318 -6.74 17.73 12.88
CA ALA A 318 -8.12 17.32 12.67
C ALA A 318 -8.57 17.45 11.20
N GLU A 319 -8.04 18.43 10.48
CA GLU A 319 -8.52 18.84 9.16
C GLU A 319 -7.48 18.67 8.03
N ALA A 320 -6.31 18.09 8.32
CA ALA A 320 -5.15 18.08 7.43
C ALA A 320 -5.44 17.47 6.05
N PHE A 321 -6.38 16.53 5.98
CA PHE A 321 -6.76 15.84 4.74
C PHE A 321 -7.83 16.59 3.91
N ARG A 322 -8.24 17.79 4.33
CA ARG A 322 -9.10 18.67 3.53
C ARG A 322 -8.28 19.45 2.52
N ASP A 323 -8.87 19.76 1.37
CA ASP A 323 -8.18 20.39 0.24
C ASP A 323 -7.54 21.73 0.64
N ARG A 324 -8.21 22.47 1.53
CA ARG A 324 -7.71 23.75 2.05
C ARG A 324 -6.40 23.61 2.83
N TRP A 325 -6.28 22.58 3.65
CA TRP A 325 -5.05 22.33 4.41
C TRP A 325 -3.94 21.77 3.53
N GLN A 326 -4.29 20.89 2.57
CA GLN A 326 -3.34 20.42 1.56
C GLN A 326 -2.76 21.59 0.74
N ALA A 327 -3.61 22.57 0.35
CA ALA A 327 -3.17 23.78 -0.31
C ALA A 327 -2.30 24.67 0.58
N ALA A 328 -2.59 24.74 1.89
CA ALA A 328 -1.75 25.46 2.85
C ALA A 328 -0.34 24.84 2.97
N PHE A 329 -0.24 23.50 3.00
CA PHE A 329 1.05 22.80 2.99
C PHE A 329 1.84 23.07 1.72
N ALA A 330 1.19 22.97 0.55
CA ALA A 330 1.81 23.26 -0.74
C ALA A 330 2.30 24.71 -0.83
N CYS A 331 1.46 25.68 -0.41
CA CYS A 331 1.83 27.09 -0.33
C CYS A 331 3.06 27.29 0.58
N ARG A 332 3.07 26.66 1.76
CA ARG A 332 4.17 26.78 2.72
C ARG A 332 5.50 26.26 2.17
N ALA A 333 5.46 25.19 1.38
CA ALA A 333 6.65 24.65 0.70
C ALA A 333 7.26 25.64 -0.30
N GLU A 334 6.44 26.54 -0.87
CA GLU A 334 6.86 27.54 -1.87
C GLU A 334 7.14 28.94 -1.31
N ALA A 335 6.52 29.30 -0.17
CA ALA A 335 6.49 30.67 0.38
C ALA A 335 7.85 31.25 0.85
N GLY A 336 8.94 30.47 0.78
CA GLY A 336 10.26 30.91 1.26
C GLY A 336 10.24 31.29 2.74
N VAL A 337 10.90 32.40 3.09
CA VAL A 337 11.03 32.89 4.50
C VAL A 337 10.38 34.27 4.72
N ALA A 338 9.76 34.86 3.70
CA ALA A 338 9.16 36.18 3.83
C ALA A 338 7.80 36.06 4.54
N CYS A 339 7.62 36.79 5.65
CA CYS A 339 6.42 36.64 6.46
C CYS A 339 5.11 36.96 5.75
N GLU A 340 5.10 37.88 4.78
CA GLU A 340 3.92 38.13 3.96
C GLU A 340 3.51 36.89 3.12
N ALA A 341 4.49 36.20 2.54
CA ALA A 341 4.24 34.98 1.77
C ALA A 341 3.81 33.82 2.68
N VAL A 342 4.43 33.67 3.85
CA VAL A 342 4.05 32.63 4.84
C VAL A 342 2.65 32.89 5.39
N ALA A 343 2.32 34.12 5.75
CA ALA A 343 0.99 34.48 6.25
C ALA A 343 -0.11 34.27 5.20
N ALA A 344 0.21 34.44 3.91
CA ALA A 344 -0.73 34.14 2.82
C ALA A 344 -1.06 32.64 2.69
N CYS A 345 -0.27 31.75 3.29
CA CYS A 345 -0.54 30.31 3.33
C CYS A 345 -1.47 29.89 4.47
N ALA A 346 -1.89 30.80 5.35
CA ALA A 346 -2.82 30.45 6.42
C ALA A 346 -4.14 29.91 5.82
N PRO A 347 -4.63 28.74 6.25
CA PRO A 347 -5.88 28.20 5.74
C PRO A 347 -7.03 29.14 6.14
N GLY A 348 -7.78 29.60 5.15
CA GLY A 348 -8.98 30.42 5.38
C GLY A 348 -10.02 29.70 6.24
N ALA A 349 -10.98 30.46 6.79
CA ALA A 349 -12.14 29.84 7.45
C ALA A 349 -13.10 29.28 6.39
N PRO A 350 -13.65 28.06 6.57
CA PRO A 350 -14.77 27.60 5.75
C PRO A 350 -15.97 28.53 5.95
N LEU A 351 -16.63 28.91 4.86
CA LEU A 351 -17.83 29.74 4.94
C LEU A 351 -19.03 28.90 5.38
N GLY A 352 -19.64 29.22 6.53
CA GLY A 352 -20.98 28.77 6.90
C GLY A 352 -21.23 27.25 7.01
N CYS A 353 -20.20 26.41 6.91
CA CYS A 353 -20.37 24.96 6.80
C CYS A 353 -21.03 24.31 8.03
N ASP A 354 -20.77 24.82 9.24
CA ASP A 354 -21.42 24.34 10.45
C ASP A 354 -22.94 24.48 10.40
N ALA A 355 -23.42 25.68 10.13
CA ALA A 355 -24.85 25.97 10.05
C ALA A 355 -25.51 25.18 8.91
N PHE A 356 -24.81 25.04 7.78
CA PHE A 356 -25.29 24.26 6.64
C PHE A 356 -25.46 22.79 6.99
N CYS A 357 -24.46 22.20 7.64
CA CYS A 357 -24.49 20.79 8.02
C CYS A 357 -25.52 20.51 9.11
N GLU A 358 -25.65 21.40 10.09
CA GLU A 358 -26.72 21.33 11.08
C GLU A 358 -28.10 21.36 10.41
N ARG A 359 -28.33 22.27 9.46
CA ARG A 359 -29.59 22.35 8.72
C ARG A 359 -29.90 21.07 7.94
N ARG A 360 -28.90 20.48 7.26
CA ARG A 360 -29.07 19.21 6.53
C ARG A 360 -29.42 18.04 7.45
N LEU A 361 -28.79 17.98 8.63
CA LEU A 361 -29.06 16.94 9.62
C LEU A 361 -30.48 17.06 10.18
N ILE A 362 -30.92 18.27 10.52
CA ILE A 362 -32.31 18.55 10.95
C ILE A 362 -33.31 18.06 9.89
N CYS A 363 -32.97 18.24 8.61
CA CYS A 363 -33.82 17.82 7.49
C CYS A 363 -33.72 16.33 7.12
N GLY A 364 -32.98 15.52 7.87
CA GLY A 364 -32.84 14.08 7.60
C GLY A 364 -32.17 13.79 6.25
N ARG A 365 -31.36 14.72 5.74
CA ARG A 365 -30.58 14.56 4.49
C ARG A 365 -29.14 14.12 4.77
N GLY A 366 -29.00 13.31 5.82
CA GLY A 366 -27.77 12.73 6.32
C GLY A 366 -27.45 11.41 5.64
N GLY A 367 -27.01 11.46 4.39
CA GLY A 367 -26.18 10.37 3.85
C GLY A 367 -24.79 10.34 4.50
N LEU A 368 -24.46 11.39 5.26
CA LEU A 368 -23.21 11.59 5.99
C LEU A 368 -23.55 12.03 7.42
N ASP A 369 -22.68 11.69 8.36
CA ASP A 369 -22.70 12.28 9.70
C ASP A 369 -22.25 13.76 9.65
N ARG A 370 -22.22 14.43 10.81
CA ARG A 370 -21.83 15.85 10.87
C ARG A 370 -20.41 16.08 10.35
N ALA A 371 -19.47 15.20 10.69
CA ALA A 371 -18.07 15.33 10.29
C ALA A 371 -17.91 15.21 8.78
N GLY A 372 -18.49 14.16 8.17
CA GLY A 372 -18.48 13.98 6.72
C GLY A 372 -19.15 15.13 5.97
N CYS A 373 -20.23 15.69 6.50
CA CYS A 373 -20.84 16.88 5.91
C CYS A 373 -19.91 18.10 5.95
N LEU A 374 -19.21 18.33 7.07
CA LEU A 374 -18.28 19.44 7.22
C LEU A 374 -17.12 19.35 6.23
N GLY A 375 -16.52 18.16 6.08
CA GLY A 375 -15.47 17.91 5.10
C GLY A 375 -15.92 18.17 3.66
N ASP A 376 -17.08 17.62 3.27
CA ASP A 376 -17.67 17.83 1.94
C ASP A 376 -17.95 19.31 1.66
N CYS A 377 -18.46 20.03 2.66
CA CYS A 377 -18.77 21.44 2.53
C CYS A 377 -17.51 22.30 2.39
N ASP A 378 -16.47 22.04 3.19
CA ASP A 378 -15.20 22.77 3.14
C ASP A 378 -14.46 22.52 1.82
N ASN A 379 -14.39 21.27 1.35
CA ASN A 379 -13.78 20.94 0.06
C ASN A 379 -14.55 21.59 -1.10
N ALA A 380 -15.89 21.60 -1.05
CA ALA A 380 -16.70 22.30 -2.06
C ALA A 380 -16.50 23.82 -2.03
N ASP A 381 -16.39 24.43 -0.83
CA ASP A 381 -16.08 25.85 -0.68
C ASP A 381 -14.70 26.20 -1.22
N PHE A 382 -13.71 25.33 -1.00
CA PHE A 382 -12.36 25.52 -1.53
C PHE A 382 -12.31 25.40 -3.06
N ALA A 383 -12.99 24.40 -3.62
CA ALA A 383 -12.97 24.14 -5.07
C ALA A 383 -13.77 25.17 -5.89
N ASP A 384 -14.94 25.60 -5.39
CA ASP A 384 -15.80 26.59 -6.05
C ASP A 384 -16.54 27.46 -5.00
N PRO A 385 -15.85 28.48 -4.44
CA PRO A 385 -16.41 29.29 -3.36
C PRO A 385 -17.70 30.01 -3.75
N ALA A 386 -17.82 30.45 -5.01
CA ALA A 386 -18.98 31.19 -5.49
C ALA A 386 -20.23 30.30 -5.50
N ARG A 387 -20.12 29.12 -6.11
CA ARG A 387 -21.22 28.14 -6.16
C ARG A 387 -21.57 27.62 -4.77
N GLN A 388 -20.57 27.40 -3.92
CA GLN A 388 -20.82 26.93 -2.57
C GLN A 388 -21.54 27.99 -1.72
N ARG A 389 -21.20 29.28 -1.84
CA ARG A 389 -21.96 30.38 -1.20
C ARG A 389 -23.43 30.38 -1.63
N GLU A 390 -23.72 30.22 -2.91
CA GLU A 390 -25.10 30.12 -3.39
C GLU A 390 -25.85 28.93 -2.76
N ARG A 391 -25.18 27.79 -2.67
CA ARG A 391 -25.73 26.57 -2.06
C ARG A 391 -25.98 26.74 -0.55
N LEU A 392 -25.01 27.31 0.18
CA LEU A 392 -25.11 27.64 1.60
C LEU A 392 -26.28 28.58 1.86
N ALA A 393 -26.31 29.71 1.15
CA ALA A 393 -27.38 30.71 1.23
C ALA A 393 -28.75 30.08 1.02
N CYS A 394 -28.88 29.24 -0.01
CA CYS A 394 -30.12 28.54 -0.31
C CYS A 394 -30.56 27.62 0.83
N VAL A 395 -29.68 26.72 1.30
CA VAL A 395 -30.03 25.74 2.34
C VAL A 395 -30.35 26.41 3.66
N LEU A 396 -29.57 27.42 4.05
CA LEU A 396 -29.76 28.12 5.32
C LEU A 396 -31.06 28.92 5.36
N THR A 397 -31.50 29.45 4.23
CA THR A 397 -32.76 30.20 4.14
C THR A 397 -33.98 29.35 3.77
N ALA A 398 -33.79 28.09 3.38
CA ALA A 398 -34.89 27.22 2.98
C ALA A 398 -35.84 26.98 4.17
N PRO A 399 -37.13 27.39 4.09
CA PRO A 399 -38.07 27.22 5.20
C PRO A 399 -38.43 25.75 5.44
N LEU A 400 -38.34 24.91 4.41
CA LEU A 400 -38.77 23.52 4.41
C LEU A 400 -37.61 22.58 4.06
N CYS A 401 -37.71 21.35 4.55
CA CYS A 401 -36.72 20.30 4.29
C CYS A 401 -36.95 19.60 2.95
N ASP A 402 -38.20 19.26 2.65
CA ASP A 402 -38.63 18.73 1.36
C ASP A 402 -39.71 19.63 0.74
N ASP A 403 -39.94 19.44 -0.56
CA ASP A 403 -41.15 19.93 -1.20
C ASP A 403 -41.61 18.99 -2.31
N VAL A 404 -42.91 18.73 -2.35
CA VAL A 404 -43.56 17.94 -3.41
C VAL A 404 -43.97 18.85 -4.58
N VAL A 405 -44.03 20.18 -4.37
CA VAL A 405 -44.67 21.14 -5.29
C VAL A 405 -43.87 22.45 -5.44
N ARG A 406 -42.68 22.37 -6.06
CA ARG A 406 -41.96 23.51 -6.69
C ARG A 406 -41.65 24.72 -5.79
N GLY A 407 -40.96 24.51 -4.67
CA GLY A 407 -40.57 25.56 -3.74
C GLY A 407 -39.15 25.44 -3.19
N HIS A 408 -38.75 26.51 -2.50
CA HIS A 408 -37.49 26.67 -1.78
C HIS A 408 -37.40 25.67 -0.62
N ALA A 409 -36.83 24.50 -0.90
CA ALA A 409 -36.57 23.45 0.07
C ALA A 409 -35.11 23.02 0.02
N VAL A 410 -34.61 22.44 1.12
CA VAL A 410 -33.23 21.98 1.23
C VAL A 410 -32.86 21.02 0.08
N ASP A 411 -33.75 20.13 -0.33
CA ASP A 411 -33.48 19.20 -1.45
C ASP A 411 -33.27 19.89 -2.79
N VAL A 412 -34.06 20.92 -3.06
CA VAL A 412 -33.93 21.72 -4.28
C VAL A 412 -32.61 22.48 -4.24
N CYS A 413 -32.22 23.02 -3.08
CA CYS A 413 -30.92 23.66 -2.90
C CYS A 413 -29.73 22.71 -3.11
N LEU A 414 -29.85 21.47 -2.65
CA LEU A 414 -28.77 20.48 -2.76
C LEU A 414 -28.59 19.96 -4.19
N SER A 415 -29.67 19.88 -4.97
CA SER A 415 -29.68 19.34 -6.34
C SER A 415 -29.57 20.41 -7.43
N ALA A 416 -30.10 21.62 -7.19
CA ALA A 416 -30.14 22.73 -8.13
C ALA A 416 -29.96 24.07 -7.39
N PRO A 417 -28.74 24.36 -6.89
CA PRO A 417 -28.47 25.54 -6.06
C PRO A 417 -28.83 26.85 -6.78
N GLU A 418 -28.70 26.94 -8.09
CA GLU A 418 -29.10 28.14 -8.85
C GLU A 418 -30.61 28.41 -8.83
N VAL A 419 -31.43 27.35 -8.81
CA VAL A 419 -32.89 27.47 -8.73
C VAL A 419 -33.30 27.96 -7.36
N GLY A 420 -32.63 27.48 -6.32
CA GLY A 420 -32.90 27.91 -4.96
C GLY A 420 -32.18 29.22 -4.54
N GLY A 421 -31.08 29.58 -5.19
CA GLY A 421 -30.43 30.89 -5.06
C GLY A 421 -31.33 32.02 -5.56
N ARG A 422 -32.10 31.78 -6.63
CA ARG A 422 -33.21 32.69 -7.04
C ARG A 422 -34.30 32.79 -5.98
N ALA A 423 -34.48 31.78 -5.14
CA ALA A 423 -35.43 31.82 -4.03
C ALA A 423 -34.89 32.61 -2.82
N CYS A 424 -33.59 32.53 -2.46
CA CYS A 424 -32.98 33.46 -1.51
C CYS A 424 -33.04 34.91 -2.05
N LEU A 425 -32.72 35.14 -3.33
CA LEU A 425 -32.92 36.44 -3.97
C LEU A 425 -34.39 36.91 -3.87
N GLY A 426 -35.34 35.99 -4.05
CA GLY A 426 -36.77 36.23 -3.84
C GLY A 426 -37.10 36.59 -2.39
N ALA A 427 -36.56 35.87 -1.41
CA ALA A 427 -36.76 36.10 0.01
C ALA A 427 -36.16 37.44 0.46
N CYS A 428 -34.95 37.77 0.02
CA CYS A 428 -34.31 39.07 0.25
C CYS A 428 -35.12 40.23 -0.33
N ARG A 429 -35.63 40.07 -1.56
CA ARG A 429 -36.53 41.05 -2.17
C ARG A 429 -37.85 41.20 -1.43
N LEU A 430 -38.38 40.10 -0.88
CA LEU A 430 -39.61 40.11 -0.07
C LEU A 430 -39.39 40.77 1.30
N ALA A 431 -38.29 40.44 1.98
CA ALA A 431 -37.94 40.92 3.31
C ALA A 431 -37.65 42.44 3.30
N ASN A 432 -37.00 42.94 2.24
CA ASN A 432 -36.68 44.36 2.09
C ASN A 432 -37.73 45.15 1.28
N ALA A 433 -38.93 44.58 1.07
CA ALA A 433 -40.02 45.21 0.33
C ALA A 433 -39.60 45.83 -1.03
N CYS A 434 -38.60 45.25 -1.69
CA CYS A 434 -38.00 45.74 -2.94
C CYS A 434 -37.43 47.18 -2.89
N GLN A 435 -36.99 47.69 -1.75
CA GLN A 435 -36.24 48.96 -1.69
C GLN A 435 -34.72 48.74 -1.83
N ASP A 436 -34.08 49.73 -2.46
CA ASP A 436 -32.68 49.90 -2.88
C ASP A 436 -31.82 48.68 -3.23
N GLU A 437 -31.09 48.77 -4.36
CA GLU A 437 -30.22 47.69 -4.87
C GLU A 437 -29.06 47.37 -3.91
N ALA A 438 -28.64 48.35 -3.09
CA ALA A 438 -27.65 48.17 -2.03
C ALA A 438 -28.16 47.27 -0.89
N ASP A 439 -29.42 47.42 -0.48
CA ASP A 439 -30.03 46.61 0.58
C ASP A 439 -30.24 45.15 0.15
N VAL A 440 -30.41 44.91 -1.15
CA VAL A 440 -30.47 43.56 -1.72
C VAL A 440 -29.09 42.90 -1.71
N ILE A 441 -28.01 43.63 -2.03
CA ILE A 441 -26.65 43.09 -1.98
C ILE A 441 -26.24 42.78 -0.54
N ASP A 442 -26.48 43.69 0.40
CA ASP A 442 -26.19 43.47 1.82
C ASP A 442 -27.03 42.31 2.39
N CYS A 443 -28.28 42.15 1.93
CA CYS A 443 -29.12 41.00 2.27
C CYS A 443 -28.58 39.70 1.67
N LEU A 444 -28.07 39.71 0.44
CA LEU A 444 -27.48 38.51 -0.18
C LEU A 444 -26.17 38.11 0.49
N ASP A 445 -25.34 39.08 0.88
CA ASP A 445 -24.14 38.84 1.68
C ASP A 445 -24.52 38.30 3.07
N ALA A 446 -25.55 38.86 3.71
CA ALA A 446 -26.10 38.31 4.95
C ALA A 446 -26.74 36.92 4.77
N CYS A 447 -27.34 36.62 3.60
CA CYS A 447 -27.88 35.29 3.25
C CYS A 447 -26.75 34.28 3.08
N GLY A 448 -25.70 34.65 2.34
CA GLY A 448 -24.49 33.84 2.12
C GLY A 448 -23.69 33.59 3.39
N ASP A 449 -23.68 34.56 4.31
CA ASP A 449 -23.08 34.44 5.64
C ASP A 449 -23.99 33.71 6.65
N GLY A 450 -25.21 33.32 6.27
CA GLY A 450 -26.16 32.64 7.15
C GLY A 450 -26.77 33.50 8.26
N ARG A 451 -26.73 34.84 8.13
CA ARG A 451 -27.20 35.81 9.13
C ARG A 451 -28.66 36.23 8.99
N LEU A 452 -29.35 35.79 7.95
CA LEU A 452 -30.80 36.00 7.80
C LEU A 452 -31.58 34.90 8.53
N GLY A 453 -31.92 35.14 9.80
CA GLY A 453 -32.78 34.22 10.56
C GLY A 453 -32.59 34.19 12.08
N THR A 454 -31.68 34.99 12.65
CA THR A 454 -31.56 35.19 14.11
C THR A 454 -32.38 36.37 14.61
#